data_AF-A0A4Z0XWU4-F1
#
_entry.id   AF-A0A4Z0XWU4-F1
#
_cell.length_a   1.000
_cell.length_b   1.000
_cell.length_c   1.000
_cell.angle_alpha   90.00
_cell.angle_beta   90.00
_cell.angle_gamma   90.00
#
_symmetry.space_group_name_H-M   'P 1'
#
loop_
_entity.id
_entity.type
_entity.pdbx_description
1 polymer ?
#
loop_
_entity_poly.entity_id
_entity_poly.type
_entity_poly.pdbx_seq_one_letter_code
_entity_poly.pdbx_strand_id
1 'polypeptide(L)'
;MKFISQKRIRSVVAGVLAAAMMTLPLSGCGQIQNININSALGSEVSSQAAASVVNSKSSVASKAPEAVQKAAVKASSKEVFGNSSIKKIKEDSAAQNSTHLNVIRTVAQAQSGYTHIDQREGYNYLPDIASRNVYKQIFQSVYKIAVKATAEGYYPTQKIFVSGTQLSEAQLRIILLAFLNDNPQIFWLANAYSYSYGSGGTYIQLYSVAPQSTCNTMIQKMNQKISEIIKGMPSGLNEFDRELYLFKYIADHCTYNNDAVTNNNIWQAFSAYGVLIDGKAVCEGYSRAMQLLCSYAGLQCMLLTGQSNNVNHMWNVIKINGNWYHLDITWSDSSTLVYNYFNINDAVVTKTHTIFPSASTLTDAQIEGKITGKAAECNLTVPVCTATADNYFKVKGIKVGNLDSADDNAAIAAFTSAIQSKSASVSFYVDDSVDYDQTLAKLVTVSPYKIQNWVLDANTNSTGSKINTNNLKYLTDKDNRGLTIFLSYQ
;
A
#
# COMPACT_ATOMS: atom_id res chain seq x y z
N MET A 1 9.90 31.93 -57.13
CA MET A 1 9.82 31.56 -58.57
C MET A 1 11.17 30.98 -58.98
N LYS A 2 11.12 29.86 -59.71
CA LYS A 2 12.21 29.06 -60.30
C LYS A 2 13.00 28.09 -59.39
N PHE A 3 13.21 26.92 -60.01
CA PHE A 3 13.39 25.55 -59.55
C PHE A 3 14.82 25.07 -59.85
N ILE A 4 15.06 23.75 -59.58
CA ILE A 4 16.06 22.82 -60.18
C ILE A 4 17.36 22.72 -59.36
N SER A 5 17.95 21.56 -59.01
CA SER A 5 17.65 20.13 -59.13
C SER A 5 18.70 19.31 -58.35
N GLN A 6 18.24 18.16 -57.83
CA GLN A 6 18.92 16.88 -57.51
C GLN A 6 20.45 16.72 -57.75
N LYS A 7 21.10 16.01 -56.80
CA LYS A 7 21.83 14.77 -57.14
C LYS A 7 21.96 13.82 -55.94
N ARG A 8 21.53 12.58 -56.17
CA ARG A 8 21.73 11.38 -55.35
C ARG A 8 23.18 10.91 -55.46
N ILE A 9 23.72 10.35 -54.38
CA ILE A 9 24.78 9.34 -54.44
C ILE A 9 24.33 8.15 -53.60
N ARG A 10 24.26 6.97 -54.24
CA ARG A 10 24.20 5.64 -53.61
C ARG A 10 25.54 4.96 -53.90
N SER A 11 26.11 4.32 -52.89
CA SER A 11 27.02 3.19 -53.04
C SER A 11 26.78 2.23 -51.86
N VAL A 12 26.96 0.95 -52.15
CA VAL A 12 26.25 -0.22 -51.60
C VAL A 12 27.31 -1.30 -51.31
N VAL A 13 27.19 -1.98 -50.15
CA VAL A 13 27.61 -3.39 -49.83
C VAL A 13 29.14 -3.63 -49.60
N ALA A 14 29.64 -4.50 -48.71
CA ALA A 14 29.10 -5.59 -47.87
C ALA A 14 29.99 -5.82 -46.61
N GLY A 15 29.46 -6.52 -45.60
CA GLY A 15 30.28 -7.17 -44.57
C GLY A 15 29.47 -7.61 -43.34
N VAL A 16 29.08 -8.88 -43.32
CA VAL A 16 28.10 -9.51 -42.43
C VAL A 16 28.69 -9.86 -41.05
N LEU A 17 27.91 -9.62 -39.97
CA LEU A 17 27.81 -10.58 -38.87
C LEU A 17 26.45 -10.45 -38.18
N ALA A 18 25.73 -11.56 -38.21
CA ALA A 18 24.38 -11.75 -37.70
C ALA A 18 24.40 -12.08 -36.20
N ALA A 19 23.47 -11.51 -35.45
CA ALA A 19 22.90 -12.13 -34.26
C ALA A 19 21.51 -11.54 -33.96
N ALA A 20 20.49 -12.33 -34.30
CA ALA A 20 19.14 -12.38 -33.74
C ALA A 20 18.47 -11.06 -33.29
N MET A 21 17.71 -10.45 -34.21
CA MET A 21 16.52 -9.67 -33.83
C MET A 21 15.44 -10.64 -33.34
N MET A 22 15.28 -10.77 -32.03
CA MET A 22 13.97 -11.10 -31.46
C MET A 22 13.25 -9.80 -31.19
N THR A 23 12.20 -9.55 -31.97
CA THR A 23 11.18 -8.53 -31.73
C THR A 23 10.54 -8.81 -30.38
N LEU A 24 10.98 -8.09 -29.34
CA LEU A 24 10.28 -8.02 -28.06
C LEU A 24 9.04 -7.13 -28.26
N PRO A 25 7.81 -7.62 -28.04
CA PRO A 25 6.68 -6.73 -27.93
C PRO A 25 6.79 -5.96 -26.61
N LEU A 26 7.09 -4.67 -26.72
CA LEU A 26 6.83 -3.66 -25.68
C LEU A 26 5.35 -3.74 -25.27
N SER A 27 5.09 -4.37 -24.13
CA SER A 27 3.75 -4.47 -23.53
C SER A 27 3.81 -3.90 -22.12
N GLY A 28 3.92 -2.57 -22.03
CA GLY A 28 3.66 -1.82 -20.81
C GLY A 28 2.28 -1.19 -20.89
N CYS A 29 1.35 -1.65 -20.04
CA CYS A 29 0.20 -0.86 -19.59
C CYS A 29 -0.40 -1.50 -18.35
N GLY A 30 -0.59 -0.67 -17.32
CA GLY A 30 -1.11 -1.07 -16.02
C GLY A 30 -2.44 -1.81 -16.12
N GLN A 31 -2.45 -3.01 -15.55
CA GLN A 31 -3.62 -3.57 -14.93
C GLN A 31 -3.27 -3.73 -13.45
N ILE A 32 -4.19 -3.36 -12.55
CA ILE A 32 -4.27 -4.02 -11.24
C ILE A 32 -4.16 -5.51 -11.57
N GLN A 33 -3.19 -6.24 -11.02
CA GLN A 33 -3.13 -7.67 -11.28
C GLN A 33 -4.52 -8.23 -11.02
N ASN A 34 -5.15 -8.78 -12.06
CA ASN A 34 -6.34 -9.57 -11.89
C ASN A 34 -5.93 -10.69 -10.93
N ILE A 35 -6.32 -10.55 -9.68
CA ILE A 35 -6.39 -11.65 -8.75
C ILE A 35 -7.27 -12.66 -9.48
N ASN A 36 -6.64 -13.68 -10.07
CA ASN A 36 -7.34 -14.67 -10.89
C ASN A 36 -8.19 -15.51 -9.94
N ILE A 37 -9.43 -15.06 -9.75
CA ILE A 37 -10.44 -15.79 -9.03
C ILE A 37 -10.89 -16.91 -9.94
N ASN A 38 -10.44 -18.13 -9.62
CA ASN A 38 -10.72 -19.33 -10.38
C ASN A 38 -12.09 -19.90 -10.01
N SER A 39 -12.73 -20.60 -10.95
CA SER A 39 -13.93 -21.40 -10.68
C SER A 39 -13.53 -22.81 -10.25
N ALA A 40 -14.12 -23.30 -9.16
CA ALA A 40 -13.81 -24.63 -8.60
C ALA A 40 -14.38 -25.81 -9.42
N LEU A 41 -15.16 -25.57 -10.48
CA LEU A 41 -15.84 -26.63 -11.22
C LEU A 41 -15.64 -26.52 -12.74
N GLY A 42 -15.07 -27.57 -13.32
CA GLY A 42 -15.27 -27.94 -14.72
C GLY A 42 -16.58 -28.72 -14.81
N SER A 43 -17.48 -28.29 -15.68
CA SER A 43 -18.79 -28.91 -15.88
C SER A 43 -18.66 -30.27 -16.55
N GLU A 44 -18.82 -31.38 -15.82
CA GLU A 44 -19.23 -32.66 -16.43
C GLU A 44 -20.08 -33.53 -15.48
N VAL A 45 -20.97 -34.32 -16.10
CA VAL A 45 -21.93 -35.35 -15.61
C VAL A 45 -23.35 -34.80 -15.28
N SER A 46 -24.48 -35.16 -15.93
CA SER A 46 -24.84 -36.25 -16.88
C SER A 46 -26.08 -36.00 -17.77
N SER A 47 -26.07 -36.66 -18.94
CA SER A 47 -27.15 -37.42 -19.65
C SER A 47 -28.39 -36.77 -20.31
N GLN A 48 -28.37 -36.80 -21.66
CA GLN A 48 -29.41 -37.16 -22.65
C GLN A 48 -30.90 -36.88 -22.39
N ALA A 49 -31.50 -35.97 -23.20
CA ALA A 49 -32.67 -36.26 -24.03
C ALA A 49 -32.86 -35.20 -25.15
N ALA A 50 -33.39 -35.68 -26.27
CA ALA A 50 -33.59 -35.11 -27.61
C ALA A 50 -33.97 -33.61 -27.80
N ALA A 51 -33.31 -33.04 -28.82
CA ALA A 51 -33.83 -32.19 -29.90
C ALA A 51 -34.87 -31.09 -29.62
N SER A 52 -34.45 -29.83 -29.80
CA SER A 52 -35.03 -28.96 -30.84
C SER A 52 -34.22 -27.68 -31.01
N VAL A 53 -33.93 -27.36 -32.26
CA VAL A 53 -33.32 -26.12 -32.71
C VAL A 53 -34.35 -25.00 -32.56
N VAL A 54 -34.09 -24.02 -31.69
CA VAL A 54 -34.63 -22.66 -31.86
C VAL A 54 -33.52 -21.65 -31.56
N ASN A 55 -33.09 -21.05 -32.65
CA ASN A 55 -32.24 -19.87 -32.73
C ASN A 55 -32.95 -18.69 -32.03
N SER A 56 -32.41 -18.20 -30.92
CA SER A 56 -32.75 -16.85 -30.44
C SER A 56 -31.50 -16.14 -29.94
N LYS A 57 -31.07 -15.18 -30.74
CA LYS A 57 -30.14 -14.12 -30.37
C LYS A 57 -30.76 -13.36 -29.19
N SER A 58 -30.06 -13.29 -28.06
CA SER A 58 -30.15 -12.11 -27.18
C SER A 58 -28.75 -11.53 -27.02
N SER A 59 -28.55 -10.45 -27.76
CA SER A 59 -27.40 -9.57 -27.67
C SER A 59 -27.59 -8.64 -26.47
N VAL A 60 -26.73 -8.75 -25.46
CA VAL A 60 -26.39 -7.61 -24.61
C VAL A 60 -24.88 -7.48 -24.64
N ALA A 61 -24.43 -6.68 -25.60
CA ALA A 61 -23.06 -6.20 -25.69
C ALA A 61 -22.84 -5.16 -24.58
N SER A 62 -21.99 -5.45 -23.61
CA SER A 62 -21.36 -4.41 -22.80
C SER A 62 -20.15 -3.87 -23.55
N LYS A 63 -20.32 -2.70 -24.15
CA LYS A 63 -19.25 -1.88 -24.70
C LYS A 63 -18.30 -1.48 -23.56
N ALA A 64 -17.06 -1.97 -23.64
CA ALA A 64 -15.73 -1.42 -23.32
C ALA A 64 -15.58 -0.24 -22.32
N PRO A 65 -14.37 -0.03 -21.75
CA PRO A 65 -13.37 0.63 -22.59
C PRO A 65 -11.93 0.11 -22.43
N GLU A 66 -11.45 -0.56 -23.48
CA GLU A 66 -10.03 -0.59 -23.91
C GLU A 66 -9.47 0.81 -24.25
N ALA A 67 -10.29 1.86 -24.20
CA ALA A 67 -9.90 3.24 -24.52
C ALA A 67 -9.07 3.93 -23.41
N VAL A 68 -9.02 3.38 -22.19
CA VAL A 68 -8.33 4.00 -21.04
C VAL A 68 -6.81 3.73 -21.06
N GLN A 69 -6.36 2.62 -21.66
CA GLN A 69 -4.94 2.24 -21.66
C GLN A 69 -4.07 3.09 -22.59
N LYS A 70 -4.62 3.73 -23.63
CA LYS A 70 -3.83 4.53 -24.59
C LYS A 70 -3.58 5.98 -24.15
N ALA A 71 -4.29 6.50 -23.15
CA ALA A 71 -4.09 7.87 -22.67
C ALA A 71 -2.92 8.00 -21.67
N ALA A 72 -2.56 6.92 -20.96
CA ALA A 72 -1.48 6.89 -19.97
C ALA A 72 -0.06 7.04 -20.58
N VAL A 73 0.09 6.88 -21.89
CA VAL A 73 1.39 6.89 -22.59
C VAL A 73 1.76 8.27 -23.18
N LYS A 74 0.90 9.30 -23.07
CA LYS A 74 1.20 10.64 -23.57
C LYS A 74 0.72 11.78 -22.66
N ALA A 75 1.33 11.89 -21.48
CA ALA A 75 1.36 13.13 -20.69
C ALA A 75 2.52 13.15 -19.67
N SER A 76 3.72 12.74 -20.07
CA SER A 76 4.92 12.87 -19.22
C SER A 76 5.62 14.21 -19.50
N SER A 77 5.16 15.29 -18.87
CA SER A 77 5.97 16.51 -18.72
C SER A 77 5.59 17.39 -17.52
N LYS A 78 4.73 16.94 -16.60
CA LYS A 78 4.49 17.60 -15.32
C LYS A 78 4.58 16.58 -14.19
N GLU A 79 5.61 16.72 -13.36
CA GLU A 79 5.81 15.94 -12.14
C GLU A 79 4.55 16.00 -11.27
N VAL A 80 3.94 14.84 -11.04
CA VAL A 80 2.76 14.68 -10.20
C VAL A 80 3.20 14.69 -8.73
N PHE A 81 2.43 15.38 -7.88
CA PHE A 81 2.44 15.18 -6.44
C PHE A 81 2.14 13.71 -6.15
N GLY A 82 2.98 13.05 -5.36
CA GLY A 82 2.81 11.62 -5.08
C GLY A 82 4.05 10.76 -5.24
N ASN A 83 5.24 11.38 -5.19
CA ASN A 83 6.46 10.62 -5.00
C ASN A 83 7.08 11.05 -3.67
N SER A 84 7.57 10.08 -2.90
CA SER A 84 8.28 10.24 -1.63
C SER A 84 9.51 11.18 -1.69
N SER A 85 9.86 11.67 -2.88
CA SER A 85 10.91 12.65 -3.12
C SER A 85 10.52 14.04 -2.63
N ILE A 86 11.06 14.40 -1.47
CA ILE A 86 11.09 15.75 -0.93
C ILE A 86 11.81 16.70 -1.91
N LYS A 87 11.16 17.81 -2.28
CA LYS A 87 11.60 18.77 -3.31
C LYS A 87 12.14 20.07 -2.72
N LYS A 88 13.31 20.49 -3.19
CA LYS A 88 13.85 21.83 -2.88
C LYS A 88 13.14 22.88 -3.74
N ILE A 89 12.60 23.93 -3.11
CA ILE A 89 11.98 25.08 -3.78
C ILE A 89 12.74 26.37 -3.46
N LYS A 90 12.42 27.45 -4.18
CA LYS A 90 13.01 28.76 -3.90
C LYS A 90 12.44 29.31 -2.59
N GLU A 91 13.31 29.91 -1.80
CA GLU A 91 12.90 30.57 -0.55
C GLU A 91 12.02 31.79 -0.87
N ASP A 92 10.90 31.94 -0.15
CA ASP A 92 10.07 33.15 -0.22
C ASP A 92 10.55 34.10 0.89
N SER A 93 11.16 35.21 0.48
CA SER A 93 11.88 36.15 1.36
C SER A 93 10.99 37.08 2.18
N ALA A 94 9.65 36.98 2.09
CA ALA A 94 8.75 37.83 2.86
C ALA A 94 8.66 37.38 4.33
N ALA A 95 8.91 38.30 5.28
CA ALA A 95 8.57 38.09 6.68
C ALA A 95 7.04 37.96 6.80
N GLN A 96 6.56 36.77 7.14
CA GLN A 96 5.12 36.50 7.21
C GLN A 96 4.66 36.31 8.64
N ASN A 97 3.59 37.00 9.01
CA ASN A 97 2.85 36.71 10.23
C ASN A 97 2.40 35.25 10.22
N SER A 98 2.68 34.52 11.29
CA SER A 98 2.30 33.11 11.46
C SER A 98 1.33 32.94 12.60
N THR A 99 0.42 31.98 12.43
CA THR A 99 -0.60 31.62 13.43
C THR A 99 -0.36 30.20 13.90
N HIS A 100 -0.53 29.97 15.20
CA HIS A 100 -0.38 28.64 15.77
C HIS A 100 -1.60 27.76 15.45
N LEU A 101 -1.37 26.49 15.12
CA LEU A 101 -2.43 25.49 15.02
C LEU A 101 -3.00 25.21 16.42
N ASN A 102 -4.32 25.15 16.51
CA ASN A 102 -5.02 24.80 17.74
C ASN A 102 -5.12 23.28 17.85
N VAL A 103 -4.00 22.66 18.23
CA VAL A 103 -3.93 21.21 18.31
C VAL A 103 -4.32 20.75 19.69
N ILE A 104 -5.52 20.16 19.78
CA ILE A 104 -5.89 19.34 20.93
C ILE A 104 -5.08 18.06 20.79
N ARG A 105 -3.97 17.96 21.55
CA ARG A 105 -3.07 16.78 21.55
C ARG A 105 -3.71 15.52 22.10
N THR A 106 -4.90 15.62 22.68
CA THR A 106 -5.61 14.50 23.29
C THR A 106 -6.38 13.73 22.24
N VAL A 107 -5.74 12.74 21.61
CA VAL A 107 -6.45 11.48 21.41
C VAL A 107 -6.55 10.91 22.81
N ALA A 108 -7.75 10.94 23.39
CA ALA A 108 -8.01 10.43 24.73
C ALA A 108 -7.36 9.03 24.84
N GLN A 109 -6.65 8.80 25.95
CA GLN A 109 -6.02 7.53 26.33
C GLN A 109 -6.82 6.35 25.79
N ALA A 110 -6.16 5.45 25.05
CA ALA A 110 -6.78 4.29 24.42
C ALA A 110 -7.70 3.57 25.42
N GLN A 111 -9.02 3.69 25.24
CA GLN A 111 -10.00 3.03 26.13
C GLN A 111 -9.90 1.50 26.05
N SER A 112 -9.16 0.96 25.08
CA SER A 112 -8.98 -0.48 24.84
C SER A 112 -7.85 -1.12 25.65
N GLY A 113 -7.10 -0.35 26.45
CA GLY A 113 -6.01 -0.87 27.29
C GLY A 113 -4.68 -1.08 26.56
N TYR A 114 -4.59 -0.73 25.27
CA TYR A 114 -3.34 -0.76 24.52
C TYR A 114 -2.55 0.54 24.73
N THR A 115 -1.26 0.41 25.06
CA THR A 115 -0.42 1.58 25.28
C THR A 115 0.00 2.17 23.95
N HIS A 116 -0.28 3.46 23.74
CA HIS A 116 0.23 4.21 22.58
C HIS A 116 1.75 4.10 22.49
N ILE A 117 2.26 3.84 21.29
CA ILE A 117 3.69 3.88 21.02
C ILE A 117 4.00 4.92 19.95
N ASP A 118 5.02 5.73 20.18
CA ASP A 118 5.51 6.64 19.14
C ASP A 118 6.32 5.84 18.11
N GLN A 119 6.00 5.99 16.84
CA GLN A 119 6.85 5.48 15.76
C GLN A 119 8.10 6.38 15.68
N ARG A 120 9.26 5.88 16.14
CA ARG A 120 10.51 6.66 16.29
C ARG A 120 11.69 6.07 15.52
N GLU A 121 11.44 5.11 14.64
CA GLU A 121 12.51 4.42 13.92
C GLU A 121 13.31 5.38 13.03
N GLY A 122 12.65 6.35 12.38
CA GLY A 122 13.34 7.38 11.60
C GLY A 122 14.23 8.26 12.48
N TYR A 123 13.71 8.76 13.61
CA TYR A 123 14.47 9.54 14.59
C TYR A 123 15.70 8.79 15.12
N ASN A 124 15.52 7.50 15.45
CA ASN A 124 16.58 6.64 15.98
C ASN A 124 17.68 6.41 14.92
N TYR A 125 17.33 6.41 13.65
CA TYR A 125 18.27 6.23 12.53
C TYR A 125 19.11 7.48 12.20
N LEU A 126 18.73 8.67 12.69
CA LEU A 126 19.50 9.88 12.43
C LEU A 126 20.92 9.77 13.02
N PRO A 127 21.98 10.02 12.24
CA PRO A 127 23.34 9.61 12.63
C PRO A 127 23.92 10.45 13.78
N ASP A 128 23.52 11.71 13.89
CA ASP A 128 24.17 12.67 14.78
C ASP A 128 23.16 13.51 15.60
N ILE A 129 23.69 14.20 16.63
CA ILE A 129 22.89 15.01 17.56
C ILE A 129 22.28 16.24 16.85
N ALA A 130 22.99 16.84 15.89
CA ALA A 130 22.49 18.02 15.17
C ALA A 130 21.25 17.64 14.35
N SER A 131 21.30 16.54 13.60
CA SER A 131 20.20 15.96 12.84
C SER A 131 18.99 15.68 13.72
N ARG A 132 19.20 15.03 14.89
CA ARG A 132 18.13 14.79 15.88
C ARG A 132 17.56 16.07 16.49
N ASN A 133 18.38 17.10 16.66
CA ASN A 133 17.91 18.40 17.15
C ASN A 133 17.07 19.13 16.11
N VAL A 134 17.43 19.05 14.83
CA VAL A 134 16.61 19.59 13.74
C VAL A 134 15.27 18.86 13.67
N TYR A 135 15.27 17.52 13.73
CA TYR A 135 14.02 16.74 13.80
C TYR A 135 13.07 17.25 14.90
N LYS A 136 13.61 17.51 16.10
CA LYS A 136 12.81 18.06 17.23
C LYS A 136 12.30 19.48 16.95
N GLN A 137 13.12 20.32 16.33
CA GLN A 137 12.74 21.69 15.94
C GLN A 137 11.66 21.70 14.85
N ILE A 138 11.68 20.74 13.92
CA ILE A 138 10.62 20.58 12.91
C ILE A 138 9.27 20.41 13.62
N PHE A 139 9.20 19.59 14.67
CA PHE A 139 7.96 19.41 15.42
C PHE A 139 7.40 20.73 15.97
N GLN A 140 8.24 21.70 16.35
CA GLN A 140 7.79 23.01 16.82
C GLN A 140 7.41 23.94 15.65
N SER A 141 8.16 23.86 14.56
CA SER A 141 7.99 24.67 13.36
C SER A 141 6.65 24.43 12.66
N VAL A 142 6.29 23.16 12.46
CA VAL A 142 5.14 22.77 11.61
C VAL A 142 3.77 23.13 12.18
N TYR A 143 3.69 23.51 13.46
CA TYR A 143 2.45 23.99 14.09
C TYR A 143 2.26 25.50 13.99
N LYS A 144 3.18 26.24 13.36
CA LYS A 144 3.01 27.67 13.11
C LYS A 144 3.03 27.89 11.60
N ILE A 145 1.89 28.23 11.04
CA ILE A 145 1.69 28.36 9.60
C ILE A 145 1.43 29.82 9.27
N ALA A 146 2.10 30.33 8.24
CA ALA A 146 1.91 31.68 7.74
C ALA A 146 0.48 31.90 7.25
N VAL A 147 -0.01 33.14 7.38
CA VAL A 147 -1.38 33.49 6.94
C VAL A 147 -1.49 33.52 5.42
N LYS A 148 -0.39 33.81 4.71
CA LYS A 148 -0.38 33.98 3.25
C LYS A 148 0.37 32.83 2.59
N ALA A 149 -0.11 32.41 1.43
CA ALA A 149 0.59 31.45 0.59
C ALA A 149 1.74 32.12 -0.19
N THR A 150 2.76 31.33 -0.52
CA THR A 150 3.78 31.67 -1.51
C THR A 150 3.18 31.72 -2.91
N ALA A 151 3.95 32.20 -3.89
CA ALA A 151 3.54 32.17 -5.31
C ALA A 151 3.25 30.75 -5.84
N GLU A 152 3.82 29.72 -5.20
CA GLU A 152 3.60 28.31 -5.54
C GLU A 152 2.37 27.70 -4.82
N GLY A 153 1.66 28.50 -4.01
CA GLY A 153 0.42 28.09 -3.34
C GLY A 153 0.63 27.44 -1.96
N TYR A 154 1.86 27.36 -1.45
CA TYR A 154 2.14 26.78 -0.14
C TYR A 154 2.19 27.81 0.98
N TYR A 155 1.94 27.39 2.22
CA TYR A 155 2.00 28.27 3.39
C TYR A 155 3.29 28.01 4.19
N PRO A 156 4.24 28.96 4.27
CA PRO A 156 5.46 28.76 5.05
C PRO A 156 5.16 28.42 6.52
N THR A 157 5.86 27.44 7.07
CA THR A 157 5.88 27.15 8.51
C THR A 157 6.81 28.10 9.26
N GLN A 158 6.89 28.05 10.59
CA GLN A 158 7.90 28.85 11.30
C GLN A 158 9.31 28.41 10.88
N LYS A 159 10.11 29.37 10.41
CA LYS A 159 11.49 29.13 10.00
C LYS A 159 12.35 28.57 11.14
N ILE A 160 13.19 27.59 10.83
CA ILE A 160 14.13 26.96 11.75
C ILE A 160 15.52 27.55 11.50
N PHE A 161 16.25 27.87 12.58
CA PHE A 161 17.66 28.29 12.49
C PHE A 161 18.54 27.35 13.33
N VAL A 162 19.50 26.73 12.67
CA VAL A 162 20.48 25.82 13.28
C VAL A 162 21.80 26.56 13.38
N SER A 163 22.10 27.07 14.57
CA SER A 163 23.32 27.85 14.82
C SER A 163 24.59 26.97 14.81
N GLY A 164 25.68 27.50 14.27
CA GLY A 164 27.01 26.89 14.36
C GLY A 164 27.21 25.64 13.49
N THR A 165 26.29 25.33 12.58
CA THR A 165 26.37 24.15 11.72
C THR A 165 25.85 24.48 10.32
N GLN A 166 26.61 24.10 9.30
CA GLN A 166 26.17 24.09 7.90
C GLN A 166 25.76 22.67 7.53
N LEU A 167 24.46 22.41 7.53
CA LEU A 167 23.92 21.09 7.16
C LEU A 167 23.92 20.91 5.63
N SER A 168 24.41 19.77 5.14
CA SER A 168 24.34 19.44 3.72
C SER A 168 22.89 19.19 3.26
N GLU A 169 22.65 19.29 1.96
CA GLU A 169 21.32 19.00 1.41
C GLU A 169 20.95 17.53 1.65
N ALA A 170 21.90 16.60 1.49
CA ALA A 170 21.71 15.20 1.84
C ALA A 170 21.24 15.01 3.30
N GLN A 171 21.92 15.65 4.27
CA GLN A 171 21.53 15.60 5.69
C GLN A 171 20.10 16.11 5.89
N LEU A 172 19.74 17.25 5.29
CA LEU A 172 18.39 17.80 5.38
C LEU A 172 17.32 16.85 4.81
N ARG A 173 17.58 16.22 3.65
CA ARG A 173 16.65 15.25 3.06
C ARG A 173 16.43 14.04 3.97
N ILE A 174 17.48 13.53 4.60
CA ILE A 174 17.38 12.40 5.56
C ILE A 174 16.61 12.80 6.82
N ILE A 175 16.86 13.99 7.37
CA ILE A 175 16.11 14.50 8.53
C ILE A 175 14.63 14.66 8.21
N LEU A 176 14.30 15.19 7.03
CA LEU A 176 12.92 15.39 6.59
C LEU A 176 12.22 14.06 6.30
N LEU A 177 12.91 13.10 5.69
CA LEU A 177 12.40 11.75 5.50
C LEU A 177 12.08 11.08 6.83
N ALA A 178 12.97 11.18 7.83
CA ALA A 178 12.73 10.69 9.19
C ALA A 178 11.49 11.33 9.81
N PHE A 179 11.37 12.64 9.73
CA PHE A 179 10.23 13.35 10.30
C PHE A 179 8.90 12.97 9.63
N LEU A 180 8.86 12.94 8.30
CA LEU A 180 7.66 12.61 7.55
C LEU A 180 7.23 11.15 7.75
N ASN A 181 8.18 10.23 7.90
CA ASN A 181 7.87 8.80 8.12
C ASN A 181 7.44 8.49 9.56
N ASP A 182 7.97 9.21 10.55
CA ASP A 182 7.63 8.99 11.96
C ASP A 182 6.33 9.69 12.37
N ASN A 183 5.87 10.69 11.60
CA ASN A 183 4.76 11.57 12.01
C ASN A 183 3.62 11.64 10.97
N PRO A 184 2.96 10.52 10.61
CA PRO A 184 1.85 10.52 9.65
C PRO A 184 0.63 11.37 10.08
N GLN A 185 0.52 11.72 11.37
CA GLN A 185 -0.47 12.67 11.88
C GLN A 185 -0.25 14.13 11.42
N ILE A 186 0.95 14.45 10.90
CA ILE A 186 1.32 15.78 10.40
C ILE A 186 1.13 15.79 8.87
N PHE A 187 -0.10 15.52 8.43
CA PHE A 187 -0.45 15.31 7.01
C PHE A 187 -0.48 16.60 6.17
N TRP A 188 -0.45 17.78 6.80
CA TRP A 188 -0.51 19.07 6.10
C TRP A 188 0.85 19.56 5.62
N LEU A 189 1.94 18.87 5.95
CA LEU A 189 3.29 19.24 5.51
C LEU A 189 3.45 18.87 4.03
N ALA A 190 3.85 19.83 3.20
CA ALA A 190 4.19 19.57 1.82
C ALA A 190 5.52 18.80 1.73
N ASN A 191 5.68 17.99 0.69
CA ASN A 191 6.98 17.41 0.30
C ASN A 191 7.88 18.47 -0.35
N ALA A 192 7.96 19.67 0.24
CA ALA A 192 8.70 20.81 -0.24
C ALA A 192 9.46 21.50 0.91
N TYR A 193 10.68 21.94 0.64
CA TYR A 193 11.53 22.66 1.60
C TYR A 193 12.44 23.65 0.89
N SER A 194 12.97 24.62 1.64
CA SER A 194 14.08 25.45 1.21
C SER A 194 15.06 25.64 2.36
N TYR A 195 16.32 25.95 2.04
CA TYR A 195 17.34 26.22 3.03
C TYR A 195 18.36 27.23 2.49
N SER A 196 19.00 27.95 3.42
CA SER A 196 20.05 28.91 3.12
C SER A 196 21.09 28.93 4.24
N TYR A 197 22.32 29.34 3.92
CA TYR A 197 23.37 29.54 4.91
C TYR A 197 23.47 31.02 5.26
N GLY A 198 23.60 31.33 6.54
CA GLY A 198 23.71 32.71 7.01
C GLY A 198 23.90 32.76 8.52
N SER A 199 24.41 33.88 9.04
CA SER A 199 24.56 34.11 10.48
C SER A 199 25.32 32.99 11.21
N GLY A 200 26.27 32.34 10.54
CA GLY A 200 27.03 31.21 11.09
C GLY A 200 26.27 29.89 11.22
N GLY A 201 25.16 29.69 10.50
CA GLY A 201 24.36 28.48 10.58
C GLY A 201 23.52 28.18 9.33
N THR A 202 22.56 27.27 9.47
CA THR A 202 21.60 26.88 8.43
C THR A 202 20.20 27.37 8.80
N TYR A 203 19.56 28.09 7.87
CA TYR A 203 18.12 28.36 7.91
C TYR A 203 17.37 27.29 7.12
N ILE A 204 16.28 26.77 7.68
CA ILE A 204 15.42 25.76 7.05
C ILE A 204 13.99 26.28 7.06
N GLN A 205 13.32 26.18 5.91
CA GLN A 205 11.93 26.56 5.73
C GLN A 205 11.14 25.37 5.18
N LEU A 206 10.08 24.99 5.90
CA LEU A 206 9.13 23.98 5.45
C LEU A 206 7.79 24.64 5.12
N TYR A 207 6.92 23.91 4.43
CA TYR A 207 5.72 24.48 3.87
C TYR A 207 4.51 23.58 4.12
N SER A 208 3.35 24.18 4.36
CA SER A 208 2.09 23.48 4.43
C SER A 208 1.32 23.58 3.11
N VAL A 209 0.60 22.52 2.76
CA VAL A 209 -0.32 22.48 1.61
C VAL A 209 -1.63 23.22 1.84
N ALA A 210 -1.92 23.63 3.07
CA ALA A 210 -3.18 24.28 3.44
C ALA A 210 -2.97 25.38 4.49
N PRO A 211 -3.86 26.39 4.57
CA PRO A 211 -3.78 27.40 5.60
C PRO A 211 -4.11 26.81 6.98
N GLN A 212 -3.72 27.56 8.02
CA GLN A 212 -3.87 27.20 9.43
C GLN A 212 -5.32 26.81 9.82
N SER A 213 -6.33 27.54 9.33
CA SER A 213 -7.75 27.28 9.63
C SER A 213 -8.24 25.95 9.05
N THR A 214 -7.85 25.63 7.82
CA THR A 214 -8.14 24.35 7.17
C THR A 214 -7.47 23.21 7.90
N CYS A 215 -6.18 23.35 8.24
CA CYS A 215 -5.44 22.34 8.99
C CYS A 215 -6.10 22.04 10.35
N ASN A 216 -6.50 23.07 11.12
CA ASN A 216 -7.21 22.89 12.38
C ASN A 216 -8.47 22.03 12.23
N THR A 217 -9.29 22.33 11.22
CA THR A 217 -10.54 21.60 10.97
C THR A 217 -10.26 20.14 10.62
N MET A 218 -9.26 19.90 9.76
CA MET A 218 -8.90 18.54 9.35
C MET A 218 -8.30 17.74 10.52
N ILE A 219 -7.43 18.34 11.34
CA ILE A 219 -6.85 17.71 12.54
C ILE A 219 -7.94 17.28 13.51
N GLN A 220 -8.93 18.13 13.77
CA GLN A 220 -10.05 17.80 14.67
C GLN A 220 -10.84 16.59 14.17
N LYS A 221 -11.21 16.57 12.88
CA LYS A 221 -11.92 15.44 12.26
C LYS A 221 -11.11 14.15 12.33
N MET A 222 -9.82 14.22 12.01
CA MET A 222 -8.93 13.06 12.04
C MET A 222 -8.76 12.51 13.45
N ASN A 223 -8.55 13.38 14.46
CA ASN A 223 -8.42 12.95 15.86
C ASN A 223 -9.70 12.31 16.40
N GLN A 224 -10.88 12.85 16.03
CA GLN A 224 -12.17 12.25 16.37
C GLN A 224 -12.31 10.85 15.75
N LYS A 225 -12.00 10.71 14.46
CA LYS A 225 -12.07 9.43 13.77
C LYS A 225 -11.11 8.38 14.34
N ILE A 226 -9.86 8.76 14.61
CA ILE A 226 -8.88 7.87 15.26
C ILE A 226 -9.41 7.39 16.62
N SER A 227 -9.94 8.33 17.43
CA SER A 227 -10.54 8.01 18.73
C SER A 227 -11.69 7.01 18.59
N GLU A 228 -12.60 7.21 17.62
CA GLU A 228 -13.70 6.27 17.34
C GLU A 228 -13.20 4.87 17.01
N ILE A 229 -12.22 4.75 16.10
CA ILE A 229 -11.66 3.46 15.66
C ILE A 229 -11.00 2.72 16.83
N ILE A 230 -10.13 3.41 17.58
CA ILE A 230 -9.36 2.80 18.66
C ILE A 230 -10.26 2.41 19.84
N LYS A 231 -11.34 3.16 20.10
CA LYS A 231 -12.36 2.82 21.10
C LYS A 231 -13.25 1.67 20.66
N GLY A 232 -13.50 1.52 19.36
CA GLY A 232 -14.26 0.42 18.78
C GLY A 232 -13.49 -0.91 18.75
N MET A 233 -12.17 -0.88 18.93
CA MET A 233 -11.33 -2.08 18.96
C MET A 233 -11.60 -2.88 20.24
N PRO A 234 -11.89 -4.19 20.15
CA PRO A 234 -12.03 -5.05 21.31
C PRO A 234 -10.79 -5.03 22.22
N SER A 235 -10.99 -5.08 23.52
CA SER A 235 -9.91 -5.21 24.51
C SER A 235 -9.36 -6.65 24.56
N GLY A 236 -8.08 -6.82 24.91
CA GLY A 236 -7.47 -8.13 25.13
C GLY A 236 -7.02 -8.88 23.88
N LEU A 237 -7.04 -8.23 22.71
CA LEU A 237 -6.49 -8.77 21.47
C LEU A 237 -4.97 -8.85 21.55
N ASN A 238 -4.41 -9.94 21.03
CA ASN A 238 -2.97 -10.08 20.80
C ASN A 238 -2.51 -9.13 19.66
N GLU A 239 -1.21 -9.06 19.39
CA GLU A 239 -0.66 -8.18 18.35
C GLU A 239 -1.24 -8.46 16.95
N PHE A 240 -1.28 -9.73 16.55
CA PHE A 240 -1.86 -10.15 15.26
C PHE A 240 -3.32 -9.71 15.11
N ASP A 241 -4.16 -9.94 16.12
CA ASP A 241 -5.59 -9.64 16.05
C ASP A 241 -5.86 -8.13 16.09
N ARG A 242 -5.00 -7.33 16.75
CA ARG A 242 -5.03 -5.87 16.67
C ARG A 242 -4.71 -5.38 15.27
N GLU A 243 -3.66 -5.92 14.65
CA GLU A 243 -3.29 -5.60 13.26
C GLU A 243 -4.43 -5.96 12.31
N LEU A 244 -4.99 -7.17 12.42
CA LEU A 244 -6.07 -7.64 11.57
C LEU A 244 -7.34 -6.79 11.71
N TYR A 245 -7.64 -6.31 12.92
CA TYR A 245 -8.76 -5.37 13.14
C TYR A 245 -8.55 -4.07 12.36
N LEU A 246 -7.36 -3.46 12.45
CA LEU A 246 -7.04 -2.22 11.75
C LEU A 246 -7.02 -2.39 10.23
N PHE A 247 -6.44 -3.49 9.75
CA PHE A 247 -6.42 -3.87 8.34
C PHE A 247 -7.83 -3.95 7.77
N LYS A 248 -8.72 -4.70 8.43
CA LYS A 248 -10.12 -4.84 8.01
C LYS A 248 -10.85 -3.51 8.05
N TYR A 249 -10.65 -2.72 9.11
CA TYR A 249 -11.24 -1.39 9.20
C TYR A 249 -10.88 -0.53 7.99
N ILE A 250 -9.59 -0.46 7.65
CA ILE A 250 -9.13 0.32 6.49
C ILE A 250 -9.72 -0.22 5.18
N ALA A 251 -9.68 -1.53 4.97
CA ALA A 251 -10.19 -2.17 3.76
C ALA A 251 -11.70 -1.95 3.56
N ASP A 252 -12.48 -1.91 4.64
CA ASP A 252 -13.93 -1.70 4.58
C ASP A 252 -14.34 -0.23 4.37
N HIS A 253 -13.44 0.73 4.64
CA HIS A 253 -13.76 2.16 4.67
C HIS A 253 -13.02 3.00 3.63
N CYS A 254 -12.11 2.41 2.85
CA CYS A 254 -11.34 3.13 1.84
C CYS A 254 -11.27 2.33 0.54
N THR A 255 -11.23 3.05 -0.58
CA THR A 255 -11.02 2.48 -1.92
C THR A 255 -9.93 3.24 -2.67
N TYR A 256 -9.23 2.56 -3.58
CA TYR A 256 -8.11 3.16 -4.31
C TYR A 256 -8.52 4.35 -5.19
N ASN A 257 -7.80 5.46 -5.07
CA ASN A 257 -8.04 6.69 -5.81
C ASN A 257 -7.11 6.84 -7.01
N ASN A 258 -7.51 6.27 -8.16
CA ASN A 258 -6.74 6.38 -9.40
C ASN A 258 -6.59 7.83 -9.92
N ASP A 259 -7.58 8.69 -9.66
CA ASP A 259 -7.56 10.09 -10.15
C ASP A 259 -6.47 10.91 -9.45
N ALA A 260 -6.19 10.62 -8.18
CA ALA A 260 -5.15 11.30 -7.40
C ALA A 260 -3.74 11.12 -8.01
N VAL A 261 -3.51 10.04 -8.75
CA VAL A 261 -2.22 9.75 -9.42
C VAL A 261 -1.89 10.77 -10.52
N THR A 262 -2.87 11.52 -11.02
CA THR A 262 -2.65 12.53 -12.07
C THR A 262 -3.14 13.92 -11.69
N ASN A 263 -3.79 14.06 -10.52
CA ASN A 263 -4.41 15.29 -10.06
C ASN A 263 -3.84 15.76 -8.72
N ASN A 264 -2.93 16.72 -8.79
CA ASN A 264 -2.25 17.32 -7.63
C ASN A 264 -3.20 18.03 -6.65
N ASN A 265 -4.46 18.29 -7.04
CA ASN A 265 -5.45 18.90 -6.14
C ASN A 265 -6.04 17.91 -5.13
N ILE A 266 -5.77 16.59 -5.28
CA ILE A 266 -6.27 15.52 -4.40
C ILE A 266 -5.13 15.05 -3.49
N TRP A 267 -4.42 16.00 -2.89
CA TRP A 267 -3.23 15.72 -2.06
C TRP A 267 -3.58 14.87 -0.82
N GLN A 268 -4.82 14.94 -0.33
CA GLN A 268 -5.28 14.18 0.84
C GLN A 268 -5.18 12.67 0.62
N ALA A 269 -5.33 12.19 -0.62
CA ALA A 269 -5.23 10.78 -0.99
C ALA A 269 -3.84 10.18 -0.70
N PHE A 270 -2.81 11.01 -0.54
CA PHE A 270 -1.44 10.63 -0.19
C PHE A 270 -1.18 10.69 1.32
N SER A 271 -2.23 10.84 2.14
CA SER A 271 -2.10 10.98 3.59
C SER A 271 -3.07 10.09 4.35
N ALA A 272 -2.84 9.92 5.66
CA ALA A 272 -3.78 9.21 6.53
C ALA A 272 -5.18 9.82 6.50
N TYR A 273 -5.31 11.12 6.24
CA TYR A 273 -6.60 11.80 6.14
C TYR A 273 -7.46 11.26 4.99
N GLY A 274 -6.85 10.96 3.83
CA GLY A 274 -7.56 10.43 2.66
C GLY A 274 -8.21 9.07 2.93
N VAL A 275 -7.57 8.23 3.75
CA VAL A 275 -8.13 6.94 4.18
C VAL A 275 -9.19 7.14 5.25
N LEU A 276 -8.85 7.83 6.35
CA LEU A 276 -9.66 7.86 7.55
C LEU A 276 -10.91 8.74 7.40
N ILE A 277 -10.85 9.78 6.57
CA ILE A 277 -11.92 10.77 6.44
C ILE A 277 -12.55 10.77 5.05
N ASP A 278 -11.73 10.78 3.99
CA ASP A 278 -12.26 10.90 2.62
C ASP A 278 -12.68 9.53 2.02
N GLY A 279 -12.22 8.42 2.60
CA GLY A 279 -12.48 7.05 2.12
C GLY A 279 -11.87 6.75 0.74
N LYS A 280 -10.89 7.56 0.31
CA LYS A 280 -10.24 7.44 -1.00
C LYS A 280 -8.77 7.82 -0.92
N ALA A 281 -7.89 6.87 -1.17
CA ALA A 281 -6.44 7.05 -1.03
C ALA A 281 -5.65 6.28 -2.09
N VAL A 282 -4.37 6.63 -2.22
CA VAL A 282 -3.37 5.81 -2.92
C VAL A 282 -2.50 5.06 -1.91
N CYS A 283 -1.51 4.30 -2.39
CA CYS A 283 -0.65 3.46 -1.55
C CYS A 283 0.02 4.19 -0.37
N GLU A 284 0.46 5.44 -0.58
CA GLU A 284 1.00 6.27 0.48
C GLU A 284 -0.04 6.58 1.58
N GLY A 285 -1.27 6.90 1.20
CA GLY A 285 -2.35 7.16 2.15
C GLY A 285 -2.70 5.93 2.99
N TYR A 286 -2.85 4.77 2.34
CA TYR A 286 -3.05 3.47 3.01
C TYR A 286 -1.97 3.19 4.05
N SER A 287 -0.71 3.31 3.65
CA SER A 287 0.44 2.98 4.49
C SER A 287 0.57 3.91 5.70
N ARG A 288 0.33 5.21 5.49
CA ARG A 288 0.36 6.22 6.57
C ARG A 288 -0.79 6.05 7.54
N ALA A 289 -1.99 5.71 7.05
CA ALA A 289 -3.14 5.44 7.91
C ALA A 289 -2.90 4.21 8.79
N MET A 290 -2.39 3.12 8.20
CA MET A 290 -2.09 1.90 8.96
C MET A 290 -1.03 2.15 10.03
N GLN A 291 0.07 2.84 9.68
CA GLN A 291 1.10 3.21 10.64
C GLN A 291 0.56 4.07 11.80
N LEU A 292 -0.28 5.05 11.47
CA LEU A 292 -0.88 5.94 12.45
C LEU A 292 -1.80 5.18 13.40
N LEU A 293 -2.67 4.31 12.89
CA LEU A 293 -3.55 3.49 13.73
C LEU A 293 -2.76 2.46 14.57
N CYS A 294 -1.71 1.86 14.01
CA CYS A 294 -0.81 0.97 14.74
C CYS A 294 -0.18 1.66 15.96
N SER A 295 0.24 2.92 15.81
CA SER A 295 0.79 3.75 16.90
C SER A 295 -0.18 3.81 18.09
N TYR A 296 -1.47 4.10 17.84
CA TYR A 296 -2.50 4.15 18.89
C TYR A 296 -2.96 2.77 19.37
N ALA A 297 -2.76 1.71 18.58
CA ALA A 297 -3.03 0.33 18.96
C ALA A 297 -1.85 -0.34 19.67
N GLY A 298 -0.74 0.36 19.89
CA GLY A 298 0.46 -0.18 20.55
C GLY A 298 1.18 -1.23 19.70
N LEU A 299 1.27 -1.01 18.39
CA LEU A 299 1.95 -1.85 17.41
C LEU A 299 3.06 -1.08 16.70
N GLN A 300 4.27 -1.66 16.65
CA GLN A 300 5.41 -1.05 15.97
C GLN A 300 5.25 -1.22 14.46
N CYS A 301 5.19 -0.11 13.74
CA CYS A 301 4.88 -0.10 12.32
C CYS A 301 5.70 0.98 11.61
N MET A 302 6.34 0.60 10.51
CA MET A 302 7.15 1.48 9.69
C MET A 302 6.59 1.57 8.27
N LEU A 303 6.93 2.66 7.59
CA LEU A 303 6.75 2.80 6.15
C LEU A 303 7.97 2.24 5.42
N LEU A 304 7.73 1.41 4.39
CA LEU A 304 8.74 1.08 3.39
C LEU A 304 8.32 1.62 2.03
N THR A 305 9.31 2.05 1.27
CA THR A 305 9.17 2.53 -0.10
C THR A 305 9.98 1.69 -1.05
N GLY A 306 9.49 1.60 -2.28
CA GLY A 306 10.08 0.79 -3.32
C GLY A 306 9.34 0.95 -4.62
N GLN A 307 9.37 -0.09 -5.43
CA GLN A 307 8.54 -0.18 -6.63
C GLN A 307 7.74 -1.46 -6.65
N SER A 308 6.58 -1.38 -7.27
CA SER A 308 5.72 -2.50 -7.58
C SER A 308 5.30 -2.35 -9.04
N ASN A 309 5.52 -3.38 -9.86
CA ASN A 309 5.35 -3.30 -11.32
C ASN A 309 6.04 -2.07 -11.97
N ASN A 310 7.25 -1.73 -11.51
CA ASN A 310 8.04 -0.55 -11.93
C ASN A 310 7.40 0.81 -11.63
N VAL A 311 6.37 0.86 -10.79
CA VAL A 311 5.76 2.10 -10.29
C VAL A 311 6.14 2.27 -8.84
N ASN A 312 6.47 3.49 -8.43
CA ASN A 312 6.81 3.78 -7.05
C ASN A 312 5.64 3.44 -6.12
N HIS A 313 5.97 2.80 -5.01
CA HIS A 313 5.00 2.21 -4.11
C HIS A 313 5.44 2.38 -2.66
N MET A 314 4.46 2.43 -1.77
CA MET A 314 4.66 2.47 -0.32
C MET A 314 3.76 1.44 0.33
N TRP A 315 4.31 0.71 1.29
CA TRP A 315 3.61 -0.28 2.11
C TRP A 315 4.17 -0.26 3.54
N ASN A 316 3.70 -1.15 4.42
CA ASN A 316 4.13 -1.22 5.81
C ASN A 316 5.03 -2.41 6.10
N VAL A 317 5.90 -2.27 7.10
CA VAL A 317 6.40 -3.41 7.87
C VAL A 317 5.98 -3.28 9.32
N ILE A 318 5.45 -4.36 9.88
CA ILE A 318 4.84 -4.38 11.22
C ILE A 318 5.53 -5.45 12.05
N LYS A 319 5.81 -5.10 13.32
CA LYS A 319 6.41 -6.02 14.27
C LYS A 319 5.32 -6.75 15.06
N ILE A 320 5.26 -8.06 14.90
CA ILE A 320 4.31 -8.95 15.58
C ILE A 320 5.12 -10.03 16.31
N ASN A 321 4.87 -10.21 17.60
CA ASN A 321 5.53 -11.19 18.47
C ASN A 321 7.06 -11.16 18.38
N GLY A 322 7.63 -9.96 18.24
CA GLY A 322 9.07 -9.75 18.14
C GLY A 322 9.67 -9.83 16.73
N ASN A 323 8.90 -10.27 15.72
CA ASN A 323 9.36 -10.45 14.34
C ASN A 323 8.75 -9.40 13.41
N TRP A 324 9.50 -8.99 12.37
CA TRP A 324 9.00 -8.07 11.35
C TRP A 324 8.36 -8.81 10.19
N TYR A 325 7.26 -8.26 9.70
CA TYR A 325 6.51 -8.75 8.55
C TYR A 325 6.13 -7.62 7.62
N HIS A 326 6.00 -7.91 6.34
CA HIS A 326 5.43 -7.01 5.36
C HIS A 326 3.90 -7.05 5.39
N LEU A 327 3.29 -5.87 5.32
CA LEU A 327 1.87 -5.67 5.11
C LEU A 327 1.64 -4.70 3.95
N ASP A 328 0.93 -5.14 2.92
CA ASP A 328 0.48 -4.27 1.83
C ASP A 328 -1.05 -4.29 1.70
N ILE A 329 -1.68 -3.27 2.29
CA ILE A 329 -3.14 -3.08 2.24
C ILE A 329 -3.58 -2.70 0.83
N THR A 330 -2.76 -1.99 0.06
CA THR A 330 -3.10 -1.56 -1.31
C THR A 330 -3.28 -2.75 -2.23
N TRP A 331 -2.39 -3.74 -2.12
CA TRP A 331 -2.50 -5.00 -2.86
C TRP A 331 -3.59 -5.94 -2.33
N SER A 332 -4.24 -5.56 -1.23
CA SER A 332 -5.37 -6.25 -0.63
C SER A 332 -6.72 -5.55 -0.90
N ASP A 333 -6.70 -4.34 -1.49
CA ASP A 333 -7.88 -3.55 -1.85
C ASP A 333 -8.50 -4.09 -3.14
N SER A 334 -9.45 -5.02 -2.97
CA SER A 334 -10.27 -5.56 -4.05
C SER A 334 -11.73 -5.67 -3.63
N SER A 335 -12.63 -5.88 -4.60
CA SER A 335 -14.08 -6.03 -4.35
C SER A 335 -14.42 -7.14 -3.36
N THR A 336 -13.51 -8.08 -3.13
CA THR A 336 -13.52 -8.97 -1.99
C THR A 336 -12.15 -8.92 -1.33
N LEU A 337 -12.11 -8.71 -0.01
CA LEU A 337 -10.87 -8.61 0.74
C LEU A 337 -10.02 -9.88 0.58
N VAL A 338 -8.74 -9.68 0.25
CA VAL A 338 -7.74 -10.75 0.16
C VAL A 338 -6.64 -10.54 1.20
N TYR A 339 -5.90 -11.60 1.51
CA TYR A 339 -4.91 -11.60 2.60
C TYR A 339 -3.51 -12.02 2.15
N ASN A 340 -3.28 -12.08 0.84
CA ASN A 340 -2.03 -12.55 0.22
C ASN A 340 -0.81 -11.69 0.57
N TYR A 341 -1.04 -10.45 1.01
CA TYR A 341 -0.01 -9.50 1.44
C TYR A 341 -0.13 -9.14 2.93
N PHE A 342 -0.78 -9.99 3.72
CA PHE A 342 -0.91 -9.83 5.18
C PHE A 342 0.14 -10.68 5.89
N ASN A 343 1.09 -10.01 6.55
CA ASN A 343 2.22 -10.59 7.24
C ASN A 343 3.03 -11.59 6.40
N ILE A 344 3.62 -11.10 5.32
CA ILE A 344 4.49 -11.88 4.44
C ILE A 344 5.97 -11.58 4.74
N ASN A 345 6.86 -12.47 4.31
CA ASN A 345 8.30 -12.33 4.48
C ASN A 345 8.97 -11.73 3.22
N ASP A 346 10.27 -11.45 3.33
CA ASP A 346 11.10 -10.89 2.25
C ASP A 346 11.03 -11.75 0.98
N ALA A 347 11.07 -13.08 1.11
CA ALA A 347 11.04 -14.00 -0.01
C ALA A 347 9.73 -13.96 -0.81
N VAL A 348 8.62 -13.59 -0.18
CA VAL A 348 7.33 -13.42 -0.84
C VAL A 348 7.21 -12.01 -1.43
N VAL A 349 7.45 -10.96 -0.64
CA VAL A 349 7.21 -9.58 -1.09
C VAL A 349 8.07 -9.22 -2.31
N THR A 350 9.31 -9.72 -2.36
CA THR A 350 10.28 -9.43 -3.44
C THR A 350 9.92 -10.05 -4.80
N LYS A 351 8.92 -10.92 -4.85
CA LYS A 351 8.41 -11.47 -6.13
C LYS A 351 7.62 -10.45 -6.93
N THR A 352 7.02 -9.47 -6.25
CA THR A 352 6.20 -8.41 -6.86
C THR A 352 6.72 -7.01 -6.57
N HIS A 353 7.53 -6.85 -5.52
CA HIS A 353 8.09 -5.58 -5.09
C HIS A 353 9.62 -5.55 -5.20
N THR A 354 10.15 -4.36 -5.43
CA THR A 354 11.57 -4.05 -5.20
C THR A 354 11.65 -3.03 -4.08
N ILE A 355 12.56 -3.23 -3.13
CA ILE A 355 12.72 -2.33 -1.99
C ILE A 355 13.81 -1.31 -2.32
N PHE A 356 13.54 -0.02 -2.09
CA PHE A 356 14.58 0.98 -2.25
C PHE A 356 15.70 0.80 -1.21
N PRO A 357 16.95 1.12 -1.56
CA PRO A 357 18.10 0.90 -0.69
C PRO A 357 17.97 1.72 0.61
N SER A 358 18.71 1.31 1.64
CA SER A 358 18.86 2.10 2.84
C SER A 358 19.68 3.37 2.56
N ALA A 359 19.30 4.48 3.18
CA ALA A 359 19.99 5.76 3.07
C ALA A 359 21.49 5.64 3.44
N SER A 360 21.86 4.76 4.38
CA SER A 360 23.25 4.56 4.78
C SER A 360 24.12 3.90 3.70
N THR A 361 23.52 3.28 2.68
CA THR A 361 24.25 2.67 1.56
C THR A 361 24.44 3.65 0.39
N LEU A 362 23.96 4.88 0.51
CA LEU A 362 24.04 5.91 -0.52
C LEU A 362 25.04 7.00 -0.14
N THR A 363 25.68 7.58 -1.15
CA THR A 363 26.50 8.78 -1.00
C THR A 363 25.62 10.05 -0.99
N ASP A 364 26.12 11.13 -0.38
CA ASP A 364 25.46 12.45 -0.42
C ASP A 364 25.14 12.88 -1.86
N ALA A 365 26.05 12.63 -2.81
CA ALA A 365 25.82 12.96 -4.22
C ALA A 365 24.65 12.18 -4.85
N GLN A 366 24.43 10.93 -4.45
CA GLN A 366 23.26 10.15 -4.88
C GLN A 366 21.98 10.65 -4.22
N ILE A 367 22.02 10.91 -2.90
CA ILE A 367 20.89 11.48 -2.16
C ILE A 367 20.49 12.83 -2.76
N GLU A 368 21.44 13.66 -3.19
CA GLU A 368 21.18 14.97 -3.78
C GLU A 368 20.83 14.91 -5.27
N GLY A 369 20.94 13.73 -5.92
CA GLY A 369 20.67 13.57 -7.35
C GLY A 369 21.74 14.16 -8.27
N LYS A 370 22.93 14.44 -7.74
CA LYS A 370 24.07 14.98 -8.49
C LYS A 370 24.66 13.99 -9.51
N ILE A 371 24.35 12.70 -9.38
CA ILE A 371 24.84 11.65 -10.27
C ILE A 371 23.89 11.38 -11.44
N THR A 372 22.60 11.25 -11.18
CA THR A 372 21.58 10.83 -12.17
C THR A 372 20.69 11.99 -12.64
N GLY A 373 20.82 13.17 -12.03
CA GLY A 373 19.90 14.30 -12.23
C GLY A 373 18.59 14.17 -11.44
N LYS A 374 18.36 13.05 -10.73
CA LYS A 374 17.20 12.82 -9.86
C LYS A 374 17.69 12.38 -8.48
N ALA A 375 17.17 13.01 -7.43
CA ALA A 375 17.49 12.64 -6.07
C ALA A 375 17.11 11.17 -5.78
N ALA A 376 17.99 10.43 -5.12
CA ALA A 376 17.74 9.01 -4.84
C ALA A 376 16.52 8.83 -3.93
N GLU A 377 15.74 7.80 -4.26
CA GLU A 377 14.69 7.24 -3.41
C GLU A 377 15.33 6.19 -2.50
N CYS A 378 15.01 6.24 -1.21
CA CYS A 378 15.63 5.39 -0.20
C CYS A 378 14.72 5.22 1.01
N ASN A 379 14.97 4.16 1.76
CA ASN A 379 14.42 3.96 3.10
C ASN A 379 15.46 4.36 4.14
N LEU A 380 15.03 4.81 5.32
CA LEU A 380 15.99 5.07 6.41
C LEU A 380 16.59 3.74 6.87
N THR A 381 15.71 2.79 7.18
CA THR A 381 16.09 1.42 7.52
C THR A 381 15.19 0.44 6.80
N VAL A 382 15.70 -0.75 6.52
CA VAL A 382 14.97 -1.86 5.91
C VAL A 382 15.07 -3.05 6.87
N PRO A 383 14.03 -3.32 7.69
CA PRO A 383 14.02 -4.46 8.58
C PRO A 383 14.08 -5.76 7.78
N VAL A 384 14.77 -6.76 8.33
CA VAL A 384 14.80 -8.11 7.76
C VAL A 384 13.52 -8.84 8.19
N CYS A 385 12.74 -9.31 7.22
CA CYS A 385 11.49 -10.01 7.47
C CYS A 385 11.62 -11.46 7.01
N THR A 386 12.03 -12.37 7.90
CA THR A 386 12.20 -13.80 7.57
C THR A 386 11.11 -14.69 8.16
N ALA A 387 10.42 -14.22 9.20
CA ALA A 387 9.44 -15.00 9.93
C ALA A 387 8.17 -15.26 9.09
N THR A 388 7.49 -16.37 9.37
CA THR A 388 6.22 -16.74 8.72
C THR A 388 5.10 -17.06 9.71
N ALA A 389 5.40 -17.13 11.00
CA ALA A 389 4.46 -17.58 12.03
C ALA A 389 3.15 -16.78 12.07
N ASP A 390 3.25 -15.45 12.00
CA ASP A 390 2.11 -14.54 12.02
C ASP A 390 1.54 -14.23 10.63
N ASN A 391 1.84 -15.04 9.60
CA ASN A 391 1.17 -14.93 8.30
C ASN A 391 -0.32 -15.25 8.41
N TYR A 392 -1.17 -14.54 7.68
CA TYR A 392 -2.63 -14.71 7.77
C TYR A 392 -3.09 -16.16 7.58
N PHE A 393 -2.58 -16.86 6.56
CA PHE A 393 -3.01 -18.23 6.30
C PHE A 393 -2.56 -19.18 7.41
N LYS A 394 -1.36 -19.00 7.95
CA LYS A 394 -0.88 -19.83 9.07
C LYS A 394 -1.70 -19.61 10.35
N VAL A 395 -2.13 -18.38 10.63
CA VAL A 395 -2.87 -18.04 11.86
C VAL A 395 -4.38 -18.27 11.74
N LYS A 396 -4.99 -17.93 10.60
CA LYS A 396 -6.45 -17.93 10.40
C LYS A 396 -6.94 -18.98 9.41
N GLY A 397 -6.04 -19.56 8.60
CA GLY A 397 -6.42 -20.60 7.64
C GLY A 397 -6.72 -21.93 8.34
N ILE A 398 -7.73 -22.64 7.83
CA ILE A 398 -7.96 -24.03 8.21
C ILE A 398 -6.79 -24.85 7.68
N LYS A 399 -6.00 -25.40 8.61
CA LYS A 399 -4.85 -26.23 8.28
C LYS A 399 -5.32 -27.52 7.62
N VAL A 400 -4.71 -27.85 6.48
CA VAL A 400 -4.98 -29.08 5.72
C VAL A 400 -3.66 -29.77 5.41
N GLY A 401 -3.56 -31.04 5.77
CA GLY A 401 -2.38 -31.87 5.51
C GLY A 401 -2.69 -33.03 4.57
N ASN A 402 -2.90 -34.21 5.16
CA ASN A 402 -3.00 -35.48 4.43
C ASN A 402 -4.36 -35.72 3.75
N LEU A 403 -5.30 -34.78 3.89
CA LEU A 403 -6.68 -34.87 3.41
C LEU A 403 -7.44 -36.05 4.03
N ASP A 404 -7.18 -36.30 5.32
CA ASP A 404 -7.81 -37.34 6.12
C ASP A 404 -9.11 -36.84 6.80
N SER A 405 -9.69 -37.66 7.68
CA SER A 405 -10.94 -37.34 8.36
C SER A 405 -10.82 -36.17 9.33
N ALA A 406 -9.62 -35.87 9.86
CA ALA A 406 -9.43 -34.72 10.72
C ALA A 406 -9.49 -33.42 9.91
N ASP A 407 -8.83 -33.39 8.75
CA ASP A 407 -8.91 -32.28 7.79
C ASP A 407 -10.38 -32.08 7.34
N ASP A 408 -11.09 -33.18 7.04
CA ASP A 408 -12.49 -33.14 6.62
C ASP A 408 -13.39 -32.50 7.69
N ASN A 409 -13.28 -32.97 8.94
CA ASN A 409 -14.09 -32.46 10.04
C ASN A 409 -13.82 -30.97 10.31
N ALA A 410 -12.57 -30.55 10.26
CA ALA A 410 -12.18 -29.16 10.48
C ALA A 410 -12.74 -28.23 9.38
N ALA A 411 -12.63 -28.65 8.11
CA ALA A 411 -13.12 -27.88 6.98
C ALA A 411 -14.66 -27.77 6.97
N ILE A 412 -15.37 -28.88 7.22
CA ILE A 412 -16.83 -28.89 7.30
C ILE A 412 -17.31 -27.97 8.43
N ALA A 413 -16.69 -28.04 9.62
CA ALA A 413 -17.03 -27.16 10.74
C ALA A 413 -16.79 -25.68 10.41
N ALA A 414 -15.72 -25.36 9.68
CA ALA A 414 -15.43 -24.00 9.24
C ALA A 414 -16.49 -23.47 8.25
N PHE A 415 -16.91 -24.27 7.26
CA PHE A 415 -17.99 -23.88 6.36
C PHE A 415 -19.35 -23.76 7.06
N THR A 416 -19.67 -24.66 8.00
CA THR A 416 -20.88 -24.55 8.83
C THR A 416 -20.87 -23.26 9.65
N SER A 417 -19.73 -22.89 10.24
CA SER A 417 -19.58 -21.62 10.96
C SER A 417 -19.75 -20.42 10.03
N ALA A 418 -19.16 -20.48 8.82
CA ALA A 418 -19.29 -19.44 7.81
C ALA A 418 -20.76 -19.22 7.38
N ILE A 419 -21.56 -20.29 7.26
CA ILE A 419 -23.00 -20.21 7.00
C ILE A 419 -23.72 -19.41 8.10
N GLN A 420 -23.41 -19.68 9.35
CA GLN A 420 -24.04 -19.03 10.50
C GLN A 420 -23.69 -17.54 10.58
N SER A 421 -22.42 -17.19 10.32
CA SER A 421 -21.92 -15.82 10.37
C SER A 421 -22.06 -15.05 9.06
N LYS A 422 -22.54 -15.69 7.99
CA LYS A 422 -22.58 -15.13 6.63
C LYS A 422 -21.22 -14.62 6.15
N SER A 423 -20.15 -15.35 6.47
CA SER A 423 -18.79 -14.96 6.09
C SER A 423 -18.63 -14.91 4.57
N ALA A 424 -17.94 -13.90 4.05
CA ALA A 424 -17.68 -13.76 2.61
C ALA A 424 -16.65 -14.77 2.08
N SER A 425 -15.84 -15.37 2.95
CA SER A 425 -14.83 -16.35 2.57
C SER A 425 -14.43 -17.28 3.71
N VAL A 426 -13.79 -18.39 3.35
CA VAL A 426 -13.06 -19.30 4.25
C VAL A 426 -11.66 -19.49 3.67
N SER A 427 -10.63 -19.32 4.49
CA SER A 427 -9.23 -19.50 4.09
C SER A 427 -8.67 -20.81 4.65
N PHE A 428 -7.74 -21.40 3.91
CA PHE A 428 -7.06 -22.64 4.21
C PHE A 428 -5.55 -22.41 4.15
N TYR A 429 -4.82 -23.19 4.94
CA TYR A 429 -3.36 -23.27 4.89
C TYR A 429 -2.96 -24.72 4.61
N VAL A 430 -2.25 -24.93 3.50
CA VAL A 430 -1.75 -26.25 3.13
C VAL A 430 -0.46 -26.48 3.91
N ASP A 431 -0.45 -27.50 4.77
CA ASP A 431 0.64 -27.74 5.72
C ASP A 431 2.00 -27.91 5.04
N ASP A 432 3.07 -27.47 5.71
CA ASP A 432 4.43 -27.58 5.20
C ASP A 432 4.86 -29.04 4.94
N SER A 433 4.21 -30.04 5.55
CA SER A 433 4.53 -31.46 5.38
C SER A 433 4.04 -32.09 4.07
N VAL A 434 3.21 -31.41 3.28
CA VAL A 434 2.63 -31.95 2.04
C VAL A 434 2.99 -31.10 0.82
N ASP A 435 2.88 -31.67 -0.37
CA ASP A 435 3.08 -30.92 -1.61
C ASP A 435 1.90 -29.95 -1.85
N TYR A 436 2.19 -28.67 -2.05
CA TYR A 436 1.16 -27.64 -2.18
C TYR A 436 0.32 -27.85 -3.44
N ASP A 437 0.95 -28.09 -4.60
CA ASP A 437 0.24 -28.15 -5.89
C ASP A 437 -0.62 -29.43 -5.96
N GLN A 438 -0.11 -30.56 -5.49
CA GLN A 438 -0.85 -31.82 -5.44
C GLN A 438 -2.02 -31.77 -4.47
N THR A 439 -1.83 -31.15 -3.31
CA THR A 439 -2.89 -31.00 -2.31
C THR A 439 -3.95 -30.04 -2.82
N LEU A 440 -3.55 -28.88 -3.35
CA LEU A 440 -4.45 -27.92 -3.97
C LEU A 440 -5.28 -28.57 -5.09
N ALA A 441 -4.65 -29.38 -5.95
CA ALA A 441 -5.38 -30.07 -7.02
C ALA A 441 -6.50 -30.95 -6.43
N LYS A 442 -6.21 -31.75 -5.41
CA LYS A 442 -7.22 -32.60 -4.74
C LYS A 442 -8.30 -31.81 -3.99
N LEU A 443 -7.97 -30.59 -3.56
CA LEU A 443 -8.93 -29.68 -2.93
C LEU A 443 -9.96 -29.16 -3.94
N VAL A 444 -9.53 -28.77 -5.15
CA VAL A 444 -10.39 -28.00 -6.08
C VAL A 444 -10.47 -28.49 -7.53
N THR A 445 -9.45 -29.12 -8.12
CA THR A 445 -9.43 -29.42 -9.57
C THR A 445 -9.48 -30.90 -9.94
N VAL A 446 -9.11 -31.83 -9.05
CA VAL A 446 -9.12 -33.27 -9.30
C VAL A 446 -9.77 -34.02 -8.13
N SER A 447 -10.23 -35.24 -8.43
CA SER A 447 -10.77 -36.15 -7.41
C SER A 447 -9.77 -36.27 -6.24
N PRO A 448 -10.24 -36.11 -4.98
CA PRO A 448 -11.64 -36.22 -4.56
C PRO A 448 -12.45 -34.91 -4.49
N TYR A 449 -11.97 -33.77 -5.00
CA TYR A 449 -12.69 -32.48 -4.98
C TYR A 449 -13.15 -32.05 -3.58
N LYS A 450 -12.25 -32.12 -2.59
CA LYS A 450 -12.60 -31.98 -1.16
C LYS A 450 -13.43 -30.74 -0.83
N ILE A 451 -13.10 -29.56 -1.39
CA ILE A 451 -13.82 -28.32 -1.09
C ILE A 451 -15.31 -28.43 -1.46
N GLN A 452 -15.62 -29.01 -2.63
CA GLN A 452 -17.00 -29.19 -3.05
C GLN A 452 -17.75 -30.11 -2.07
N ASN A 453 -17.14 -31.23 -1.69
CA ASN A 453 -17.75 -32.19 -0.76
C ASN A 453 -17.96 -31.57 0.63
N TRP A 454 -16.96 -30.86 1.17
CA TRP A 454 -17.07 -30.21 2.47
C TRP A 454 -18.16 -29.13 2.50
N VAL A 455 -18.33 -28.37 1.42
CA VAL A 455 -19.41 -27.38 1.32
C VAL A 455 -20.78 -28.08 1.24
N LEU A 456 -20.91 -29.19 0.49
CA LEU A 456 -22.14 -29.97 0.42
C LEU A 456 -22.52 -30.56 1.79
N ASP A 457 -21.55 -31.09 2.52
CA ASP A 457 -21.75 -31.63 3.86
C ASP A 457 -22.13 -30.52 4.85
N ALA A 458 -21.44 -29.37 4.80
CA ALA A 458 -21.78 -28.21 5.63
C ALA A 458 -23.19 -27.69 5.36
N ASN A 459 -23.61 -27.64 4.09
CA ASN A 459 -24.97 -27.28 3.69
C ASN A 459 -26.03 -28.29 4.14
N THR A 460 -25.67 -29.57 4.24
CA THR A 460 -26.55 -30.63 4.75
C THR A 460 -26.68 -30.55 6.26
N ASN A 461 -25.59 -30.22 6.95
CA ASN A 461 -25.52 -30.11 8.41
C ASN A 461 -26.10 -28.79 8.96
N SER A 462 -26.39 -27.81 8.10
CA SER A 462 -26.87 -26.48 8.53
C SER A 462 -28.37 -26.30 8.28
N THR A 463 -29.06 -25.72 9.25
CA THR A 463 -30.45 -25.27 9.09
C THR A 463 -30.48 -23.80 8.65
N GLY A 464 -31.19 -23.48 7.57
CA GLY A 464 -31.35 -22.10 7.08
C GLY A 464 -30.65 -21.85 5.74
N SER A 465 -30.04 -20.68 5.57
CA SER A 465 -29.33 -20.34 4.34
C SER A 465 -28.20 -21.32 4.03
N LYS A 466 -27.96 -21.55 2.75
CA LYS A 466 -26.93 -22.46 2.25
C LYS A 466 -25.91 -21.71 1.41
N ILE A 467 -24.67 -22.19 1.37
CA ILE A 467 -23.66 -21.74 0.42
C ILE A 467 -24.11 -22.15 -0.99
N ASN A 468 -24.04 -21.22 -1.94
CA ASN A 468 -24.27 -21.49 -3.34
C ASN A 468 -23.09 -22.28 -3.94
N THR A 469 -23.35 -23.51 -4.35
CA THR A 469 -22.35 -24.45 -4.87
C THR A 469 -22.10 -24.32 -6.38
N ASN A 470 -22.96 -23.63 -7.12
CA ASN A 470 -22.94 -23.65 -8.59
C ASN A 470 -21.75 -22.88 -9.19
N ASN A 471 -21.13 -21.96 -8.43
CA ASN A 471 -20.02 -21.12 -8.87
C ASN A 471 -19.08 -20.77 -7.70
N LEU A 472 -18.58 -21.78 -7.00
CA LEU A 472 -17.56 -21.55 -5.98
C LEU A 472 -16.31 -20.96 -6.63
N LYS A 473 -15.90 -19.83 -6.06
CA LYS A 473 -14.77 -19.02 -6.52
C LYS A 473 -13.62 -19.19 -5.53
N TYR A 474 -12.40 -19.24 -6.01
CA TYR A 474 -11.24 -19.35 -5.13
C TYR A 474 -10.04 -18.56 -5.61
N LEU A 475 -9.18 -18.21 -4.67
CA LEU A 475 -7.88 -17.59 -4.88
C LEU A 475 -6.80 -18.42 -4.22
N THR A 476 -5.71 -18.67 -4.94
CA THR A 476 -4.55 -19.40 -4.44
C THR A 476 -3.44 -18.44 -4.04
N ASP A 477 -2.61 -18.90 -3.12
CA ASP A 477 -1.40 -18.22 -2.71
C ASP A 477 -0.32 -19.27 -2.43
N LYS A 478 0.36 -19.73 -3.47
CA LYS A 478 1.38 -20.76 -3.35
C LYS A 478 2.52 -20.32 -2.43
N ASP A 479 2.85 -19.04 -2.44
CA ASP A 479 4.00 -18.48 -1.74
C ASP A 479 3.77 -18.40 -0.24
N ASN A 480 2.52 -18.16 0.18
CA ASN A 480 2.09 -18.25 1.58
C ASN A 480 1.40 -19.59 1.91
N ARG A 481 1.38 -20.54 0.97
CA ARG A 481 0.65 -21.82 1.03
C ARG A 481 -0.83 -21.67 1.39
N GLY A 482 -1.45 -20.58 0.96
CA GLY A 482 -2.82 -20.21 1.24
C GLY A 482 -3.80 -20.59 0.12
N LEU A 483 -5.04 -20.87 0.50
CA LEU A 483 -6.18 -20.97 -0.42
C LEU A 483 -7.37 -20.25 0.21
N THR A 484 -8.00 -19.33 -0.51
CA THR A 484 -9.23 -18.66 -0.06
C THR A 484 -10.39 -19.08 -0.94
N ILE A 485 -11.45 -19.59 -0.32
CA ILE A 485 -12.73 -19.90 -0.98
C ILE A 485 -13.69 -18.74 -0.71
N PHE A 486 -14.19 -18.12 -1.76
CA PHE A 486 -15.20 -17.06 -1.68
C PHE A 486 -16.60 -17.66 -1.68
N LEU A 487 -17.42 -17.17 -0.76
CA LEU A 487 -18.74 -17.71 -0.48
C LEU A 487 -19.81 -16.73 -0.95
N SER A 488 -20.86 -17.30 -1.52
CA SER A 488 -22.14 -16.63 -1.72
C SER A 488 -23.24 -17.52 -1.15
N TYR A 489 -24.35 -16.93 -0.75
CA TYR A 489 -25.43 -17.65 -0.07
C TYR A 489 -26.72 -17.57 -0.88
N GLN A 490 -27.52 -18.63 -0.78
CA GLN A 490 -28.88 -18.70 -1.32
C GLN A 490 -29.86 -17.85 -0.52
#